data_AF-A0A5J4VJZ2-F1
#
_entry.id   AF-A0A5J4VJZ2-F1
#
_cell.length_a   1.000
_cell.length_b   1.000
_cell.length_c   1.000
_cell.angle_alpha   90.00
_cell.angle_beta   90.00
_cell.angle_gamma   90.00
#
_symmetry.space_group_name_H-M   'P 1'
#
loop_
_entity.id
_entity.type
_entity.pdbx_description
1 polymer ?
#
loop_
_entity_poly.entity_id
_entity_poly.type
_entity_poly.pdbx_seq_one_letter_code
_entity_poly.pdbx_strand_id
1 'polypeptide(L)'
;MLDTKDYYVKFKINAIILNIIKAGLTGLKEGQQHPYLQILTNNGIVTQLFGTIDFDNILKQTALFLSYLYKATPIPTEYRRKIIKILKSLNIEYYDSLAMLAECPENHDTILEDNFYEWVFQYEYFPLPYLHITLLILKLGSGTNKNKVANSVIDKVKKYSDDKYMDQSSYWCNRSQSKRFDLISTIWAKKVNFFPSFANQFRFKPRQYTYFMIWMKTYVYEQKEDDEEEEDDYEEEEEDDYEEEEDDDDDEDEDDDDDEEDDDDDEDEDDDDEEDDDDDEEEDDCYQCPLEEQKNY
;
A
#
# COMPACT_ATOMS: atom_id res chain seq x y z
N MET A 1 14.28 8.05 26.12
CA MET A 1 14.66 8.63 24.80
C MET A 1 13.42 9.00 24.00
N LEU A 2 12.44 8.10 23.84
CA LEU A 2 11.15 8.42 23.20
C LEU A 2 10.24 9.34 24.03
N ASP A 3 10.50 9.48 25.34
CA ASP A 3 9.72 10.32 26.26
C ASP A 3 10.10 11.81 26.25
N THR A 4 10.95 12.25 25.31
CA THR A 4 11.29 13.66 25.20
C THR A 4 10.04 14.50 24.88
N LYS A 5 9.92 15.66 25.54
CA LYS A 5 8.86 16.64 25.26
C LYS A 5 9.18 17.51 24.04
N ASP A 6 10.46 17.58 23.66
CA ASP A 6 10.91 18.33 22.50
C ASP A 6 10.48 17.61 21.21
N TYR A 7 9.62 18.26 20.45
CA TYR A 7 9.06 17.73 19.21
C TYR A 7 10.12 17.47 18.14
N TYR A 8 11.10 18.37 17.99
CA TYR A 8 12.15 18.25 16.98
C TYR A 8 13.09 17.09 17.31
N VAL A 9 13.51 16.99 18.57
CA VAL A 9 14.32 15.87 19.05
C VAL A 9 13.56 14.55 18.86
N LYS A 10 12.27 14.50 19.19
CA LYS A 10 11.42 13.32 18.99
C LYS A 10 11.33 12.92 17.51
N PHE A 11 11.15 13.90 16.62
CA PHE A 11 11.10 13.69 15.18
C PHE A 11 12.42 13.11 14.64
N LYS A 12 13.56 13.66 15.03
CA LYS A 12 14.89 13.16 14.64
C LYS A 12 15.14 11.74 15.14
N ILE A 13 14.78 11.45 16.39
CA ILE A 13 14.88 10.10 16.96
C ILE A 13 14.03 9.11 16.16
N ASN A 14 12.79 9.47 15.84
CA ASN A 14 11.89 8.63 15.03
C ASN A 14 12.46 8.39 13.62
N ALA A 15 13.04 9.41 12.98
CA ALA A 15 13.67 9.26 11.67
C ALA A 15 14.87 8.29 11.71
N ILE A 16 15.71 8.36 12.75
CA ILE A 16 16.83 7.44 12.93
C ILE A 16 16.33 6.00 13.14
N ILE A 17 15.36 5.81 14.04
CA ILE A 17 14.75 4.50 14.29
C ILE A 17 14.15 3.94 13.00
N LEU A 18 13.48 4.78 12.20
CA LEU A 18 12.92 4.38 10.91
C LEU A 18 13.96 3.81 9.97
N ASN A 19 15.09 4.52 9.83
CA ASN A 19 16.15 4.13 8.92
C ASN A 19 16.81 2.82 9.36
N ILE A 20 16.99 2.62 10.67
CA ILE A 20 17.50 1.35 11.22
C ILE A 20 16.53 0.20 10.92
N ILE A 21 15.22 0.40 11.15
CA ILE A 21 14.20 -0.61 10.84
C ILE A 21 14.20 -0.91 9.34
N LYS A 22 14.20 0.13 8.48
CA LYS A 22 14.26 -0.05 7.02
C LYS A 22 15.49 -0.81 6.57
N ALA A 23 16.66 -0.53 7.13
CA ALA A 23 17.88 -1.27 6.81
C ALA A 23 17.75 -2.77 7.16
N GLY A 24 17.01 -3.09 8.23
CA GLY A 24 16.69 -4.47 8.61
C GLY A 24 15.79 -5.22 7.63
N LEU A 25 15.18 -4.54 6.65
CA LEU A 25 14.41 -5.16 5.57
C LEU A 25 15.29 -5.63 4.41
N THR A 26 16.49 -5.10 4.25
CA THR A 26 17.38 -5.43 3.15
C THR A 26 17.72 -6.92 3.17
N GLY A 27 17.48 -7.61 2.05
CA GLY A 27 17.71 -9.05 1.91
C GLY A 27 16.63 -9.96 2.52
N LEU A 28 15.59 -9.41 3.17
CA LEU A 28 14.48 -10.23 3.66
C LEU A 28 13.62 -10.73 2.50
N LYS A 29 13.37 -12.04 2.51
CA LYS A 29 12.50 -12.72 1.54
C LYS A 29 11.03 -12.66 1.98
N GLU A 30 10.12 -12.96 1.05
CA GLU A 30 8.69 -13.12 1.33
C GLU A 30 8.49 -14.17 2.45
N GLY A 31 7.66 -13.86 3.45
CA GLY A 31 7.38 -14.69 4.61
C GLY A 31 8.41 -14.62 5.74
N GLN A 32 9.57 -13.98 5.53
CA GLN A 32 10.53 -13.76 6.61
C GLN A 32 10.11 -12.59 7.51
N GLN A 33 10.18 -12.82 8.82
CA GLN A 33 9.90 -11.83 9.85
C GLN A 33 11.06 -10.83 9.98
N HIS A 34 10.75 -9.63 10.47
CA HIS A 34 11.74 -8.60 10.70
C HIS A 34 12.71 -8.99 11.84
N PRO A 35 14.04 -8.92 11.65
CA PRO A 35 15.02 -9.40 12.64
C PRO A 35 14.96 -8.65 13.98
N TYR A 36 14.60 -7.36 13.94
CA TYR A 36 14.50 -6.54 15.16
C TYR A 36 13.18 -6.65 15.91
N LEU A 37 12.16 -7.35 15.39
CA LEU A 37 10.84 -7.36 16.03
C LEU A 37 10.91 -7.88 17.48
N GLN A 38 11.57 -9.02 17.71
CA GLN A 38 11.66 -9.61 19.04
C GLN A 38 12.47 -8.75 20.01
N ILE A 39 13.62 -8.22 19.57
CA ILE A 39 14.50 -7.40 20.42
C ILE A 39 13.78 -6.11 20.83
N LEU A 40 13.15 -5.41 19.88
CA LEU A 40 12.42 -4.17 20.16
C LEU A 40 11.15 -4.41 21.01
N THR A 41 10.52 -5.59 20.87
CA THR A 41 9.40 -5.99 21.73
C THR A 41 9.86 -6.22 23.16
N ASN A 42 10.92 -7.01 23.36
CA ASN A 42 11.46 -7.34 24.67
C ASN A 42 11.95 -6.09 25.42
N ASN A 43 12.45 -5.09 24.70
CA ASN A 43 12.94 -3.84 25.27
C ASN A 43 11.81 -2.82 25.51
N GLY A 44 10.55 -3.17 25.25
CA GLY A 44 9.38 -2.30 25.45
C GLY A 44 9.22 -1.18 24.43
N ILE A 45 10.10 -1.09 23.42
CA ILE A 45 10.04 -0.04 22.39
C ILE A 45 8.77 -0.19 21.55
N VAL A 46 8.41 -1.41 21.17
CA VAL A 46 7.17 -1.67 20.41
C VAL A 46 5.93 -1.22 21.20
N THR A 47 5.90 -1.47 22.51
CA THR A 47 4.83 -1.00 23.40
C THR A 47 4.76 0.53 23.44
N GLN A 48 5.91 1.21 23.53
CA GLN A 48 5.97 2.67 23.47
C GLN A 48 5.47 3.21 22.13
N LEU A 49 5.84 2.58 21.01
CA LEU A 49 5.35 2.95 19.68
C LEU A 49 3.83 2.85 19.59
N PHE A 50 3.23 1.74 20.07
CA PHE A 50 1.76 1.62 20.10
C PHE A 50 1.09 2.73 20.92
N GLY A 51 1.70 3.13 22.05
CA GLY A 51 1.22 4.25 22.87
C GLY A 51 1.28 5.61 22.19
N THR A 52 2.01 5.74 21.06
CA THR A 52 2.08 6.99 20.29
C THR A 52 1.09 7.07 19.12
N ILE A 53 0.31 6.02 18.85
CA ILE A 53 -0.67 6.00 17.74
C ILE A 53 -1.88 6.91 18.05
N ASP A 54 -2.02 7.50 19.23
CA ASP A 54 -3.11 8.46 19.50
C ASP A 54 -2.74 9.92 19.15
N PHE A 55 -1.53 10.19 18.66
CA PHE A 55 -1.07 11.54 18.32
C PHE A 55 -0.99 11.76 16.81
N ASP A 56 -1.82 12.65 16.25
CA ASP A 56 -2.03 12.83 14.80
C ASP A 56 -0.76 13.03 13.97
N ASN A 57 0.20 13.83 14.44
CA ASN A 57 1.43 14.13 13.68
C ASN A 57 2.45 12.97 13.70
N ILE A 58 2.42 12.11 14.72
CA ILE A 58 3.35 10.98 14.90
C ILE A 58 2.73 9.67 14.36
N LEU A 59 1.41 9.70 14.14
CA LEU A 59 0.57 8.60 13.68
C LEU A 59 1.12 7.90 12.43
N LYS A 60 1.47 8.70 11.41
CA LYS A 60 1.87 8.19 10.09
C LYS A 60 3.19 7.44 10.16
N GLN A 61 4.21 8.05 10.77
CA GLN A 61 5.52 7.42 10.94
C GLN A 61 5.44 6.16 11.80
N THR A 62 4.68 6.21 12.88
CA THR A 62 4.49 5.05 13.78
C THR A 62 3.81 3.88 13.06
N ALA A 63 2.79 4.15 12.25
CA ALA A 63 2.14 3.12 11.44
C ALA A 63 3.12 2.49 10.43
N LEU A 64 4.02 3.28 9.84
CA LEU A 64 5.08 2.77 8.95
C LEU A 64 6.13 1.93 9.71
N PHE A 65 6.49 2.31 10.94
CA PHE A 65 7.44 1.50 11.73
C PHE A 65 6.84 0.14 12.03
N LEU A 66 5.58 0.16 12.45
CA LEU A 66 4.86 -1.05 12.81
C LEU A 66 4.59 -1.92 11.59
N SER A 67 4.33 -1.37 10.40
CA SER A 67 4.19 -2.18 9.18
C SER A 67 5.48 -2.92 8.82
N TYR A 68 6.64 -2.26 8.95
CA TYR A 68 7.95 -2.86 8.67
C TYR A 68 8.31 -3.92 9.72
N LEU A 69 8.11 -3.62 11.01
CA LEU A 69 8.41 -4.55 12.09
C LEU A 69 7.50 -5.78 12.06
N TYR A 70 6.22 -5.60 11.75
CA TYR A 70 5.23 -6.69 11.65
C TYR A 70 5.15 -7.30 10.25
N LYS A 71 6.15 -7.12 9.38
CA LYS A 71 6.26 -7.88 8.13
C LYS A 71 6.12 -9.38 8.41
N ALA A 72 5.25 -10.05 7.63
CA ALA A 72 4.95 -11.47 7.76
C ALA A 72 4.58 -11.93 9.20
N THR A 73 4.09 -11.02 10.04
CA THR A 73 3.71 -11.29 11.43
C THR A 73 2.36 -10.63 11.75
N PRO A 74 1.47 -11.28 12.53
CA PRO A 74 0.19 -10.67 12.87
C PRO A 74 0.39 -9.44 13.75
N ILE A 75 -0.25 -8.32 13.38
CA ILE A 75 -0.35 -7.16 14.27
C ILE A 75 -1.23 -7.54 15.47
N PRO A 76 -0.90 -7.11 16.70
CA PRO A 76 -1.77 -7.27 17.86
C PRO A 76 -3.19 -6.79 17.54
N THR A 77 -4.17 -7.63 17.87
CA THR A 77 -5.56 -7.46 17.44
C THR A 77 -6.14 -6.09 17.82
N GLU A 78 -5.76 -5.55 18.99
CA GLU A 78 -6.21 -4.25 19.50
C GLU A 78 -5.75 -3.05 18.65
N TYR A 79 -4.61 -3.16 17.95
CA TYR A 79 -4.05 -2.07 17.13
C TYR A 79 -4.21 -2.29 15.63
N ARG A 80 -4.48 -3.53 15.20
CA ARG A 80 -4.50 -3.95 13.78
C ARG A 80 -5.37 -3.06 12.91
N ARG A 81 -6.65 -2.86 13.29
CA ARG A 81 -7.58 -2.02 12.51
C ARG A 81 -7.11 -0.59 12.41
N LYS A 82 -6.65 -0.01 13.53
CA LYS A 82 -6.19 1.37 13.59
C LYS A 82 -5.00 1.60 12.66
N ILE A 83 -3.97 0.75 12.73
CA ILE A 83 -2.76 0.84 11.90
C ILE A 83 -3.10 0.69 10.42
N ILE A 84 -3.87 -0.34 10.06
CA ILE A 84 -4.24 -0.57 8.66
C ILE A 84 -5.06 0.60 8.12
N LYS A 85 -6.01 1.15 8.91
CA LYS A 85 -6.79 2.33 8.51
C LYS A 85 -5.90 3.54 8.23
N ILE A 86 -4.90 3.79 9.08
CA ILE A 86 -3.91 4.86 8.87
C ILE A 86 -3.14 4.62 7.57
N LEU A 87 -2.62 3.41 7.35
CA LEU A 87 -1.86 3.10 6.15
C LEU A 87 -2.68 3.23 4.87
N LYS A 88 -3.98 2.87 4.90
CA LYS A 88 -4.91 3.06 3.78
C LYS A 88 -5.13 4.54 3.44
N SER A 89 -5.12 5.43 4.43
CA SER A 89 -5.30 6.88 4.22
C SER A 89 -4.03 7.62 3.82
N LEU A 90 -2.88 6.95 3.80
CA LEU A 90 -1.64 7.51 3.27
C LEU A 90 -1.66 7.55 1.73
N ASN A 91 -0.72 8.32 1.17
CA ASN A 91 -0.48 8.33 -0.28
C ASN A 91 -0.13 6.92 -0.79
N ILE A 92 -0.42 6.67 -2.06
CA ILE A 92 -0.18 5.44 -2.80
C ILE A 92 1.29 4.97 -2.71
N GLU A 93 2.23 5.91 -2.54
CA GLU A 93 3.65 5.64 -2.32
C GLU A 93 3.94 4.78 -1.08
N TYR A 94 3.03 4.75 -0.11
CA TYR A 94 3.21 4.01 1.15
C TYR A 94 2.62 2.60 1.11
N TYR A 95 2.10 2.16 -0.05
CA TYR A 95 1.37 0.90 -0.14
C TYR A 95 2.27 -0.33 -0.04
N ASP A 96 3.60 -0.16 -0.19
CA ASP A 96 4.57 -1.20 0.16
C ASP A 96 4.43 -1.63 1.62
N SER A 97 4.06 -0.72 2.52
CA SER A 97 3.78 -1.04 3.92
C SER A 97 2.58 -1.98 4.08
N LEU A 98 1.52 -1.76 3.29
CA LEU A 98 0.37 -2.67 3.28
C LEU A 98 0.74 -4.01 2.65
N ALA A 99 1.61 -4.03 1.64
CA ALA A 99 2.12 -5.26 1.05
C ALA A 99 2.90 -6.11 2.06
N MET A 100 3.79 -5.50 2.86
CA MET A 100 4.54 -6.20 3.91
C MET A 100 3.61 -6.83 4.97
N LEU A 101 2.55 -6.11 5.35
CA LEU A 101 1.54 -6.65 6.27
C LEU A 101 0.69 -7.76 5.66
N ALA A 102 0.45 -7.70 4.34
CA ALA A 102 -0.28 -8.72 3.59
C ALA A 102 0.52 -10.03 3.44
N GLU A 103 1.80 -10.09 3.81
CA GLU A 103 2.52 -11.36 3.91
C GLU A 103 2.00 -12.24 5.07
N CYS A 104 1.24 -11.68 6.00
CA CYS A 104 0.58 -12.40 7.09
C CYS A 104 -0.94 -12.52 6.84
N PRO A 105 -1.48 -13.75 6.67
CA PRO A 105 -2.91 -13.99 6.40
C PRO A 105 -3.87 -13.39 7.43
N GLU A 106 -3.47 -13.34 8.70
CA GLU A 106 -4.27 -12.84 9.82
C GLU A 106 -4.57 -11.34 9.70
N ASN A 107 -3.82 -10.61 8.87
CA ASN A 107 -4.05 -9.20 8.58
C ASN A 107 -5.03 -8.99 7.41
N HIS A 108 -5.30 -10.02 6.58
CA HIS A 108 -6.03 -9.85 5.30
C HIS A 108 -7.45 -9.37 5.45
N ASP A 109 -8.20 -9.90 6.42
CA ASP A 109 -9.60 -9.49 6.63
C ASP A 109 -9.67 -7.98 6.89
N THR A 110 -8.80 -7.47 7.77
CA THR A 110 -8.72 -6.04 8.09
C THR A 110 -8.18 -5.19 6.93
N ILE A 111 -7.23 -5.71 6.14
CA ILE A 111 -6.79 -5.04 4.90
C ILE A 111 -7.97 -4.90 3.92
N LEU A 112 -8.84 -5.89 3.83
CA LEU A 112 -9.99 -5.89 2.92
C LEU A 112 -11.28 -5.28 3.50
N GLU A 113 -11.28 -4.83 4.76
CA GLU A 113 -12.38 -4.05 5.35
C GLU A 113 -12.64 -2.77 4.54
N ASP A 114 -13.85 -2.22 4.68
CA ASP A 114 -14.33 -0.98 4.04
C ASP A 114 -14.27 -1.00 2.51
N ASN A 115 -14.48 -2.18 1.91
CA ASN A 115 -14.42 -2.39 0.46
C ASN A 115 -13.12 -1.85 -0.16
N PHE A 116 -12.01 -1.89 0.58
CA PHE A 116 -10.73 -1.37 0.13
C PHE A 116 -10.32 -1.92 -1.24
N TYR A 117 -10.64 -3.18 -1.53
CA TYR A 117 -10.41 -3.78 -2.84
C TYR A 117 -11.12 -3.01 -3.96
N GLU A 118 -12.35 -2.54 -3.77
CA GLU A 118 -13.08 -1.79 -4.81
C GLU A 118 -12.37 -0.48 -5.13
N TRP A 119 -12.00 0.27 -4.10
CA TRP A 119 -11.28 1.55 -4.27
C TRP A 119 -9.91 1.37 -4.90
N VAL A 120 -9.13 0.40 -4.42
CA VAL A 120 -7.81 0.07 -4.97
C VAL A 120 -7.88 -0.32 -6.44
N PHE A 121 -8.97 -0.96 -6.84
CA PHE A 121 -9.19 -1.37 -8.23
C PHE A 121 -10.11 -0.42 -9.00
N GLN A 122 -10.29 0.83 -8.60
CA GLN A 122 -10.96 1.83 -9.45
C GLN A 122 -9.98 2.43 -10.47
N TYR A 123 -8.78 2.82 -10.06
CA TYR A 123 -7.83 3.54 -10.94
C TYR A 123 -7.13 2.65 -11.97
N GLU A 124 -6.97 3.13 -13.21
CA GLU A 124 -6.26 2.38 -14.27
C GLU A 124 -4.75 2.26 -14.00
N TYR A 125 -4.18 3.16 -13.22
CA TYR A 125 -2.78 3.10 -12.84
C TYR A 125 -2.58 2.16 -11.65
N PHE A 126 -1.90 1.04 -11.89
CA PHE A 126 -1.47 0.12 -10.84
C PHE A 126 -0.02 0.36 -10.47
N PRO A 127 0.26 1.08 -9.38
CA PRO A 127 1.57 1.00 -8.80
C PRO A 127 1.83 -0.43 -8.30
N LEU A 128 3.09 -0.83 -8.43
CA LEU A 128 3.61 -2.16 -8.10
C LEU A 128 3.14 -2.69 -6.72
N PRO A 129 3.05 -1.87 -5.66
CA PRO A 129 2.63 -2.36 -4.35
C PRO A 129 1.20 -2.95 -4.34
N TYR A 130 0.29 -2.46 -5.18
CA TYR A 130 -1.06 -3.02 -5.28
C TYR A 130 -1.09 -4.41 -5.86
N LEU A 131 -0.36 -4.60 -6.95
CA LEU A 131 -0.21 -5.90 -7.57
C LEU A 131 0.43 -6.87 -6.57
N HIS A 132 1.35 -6.37 -5.73
CA HIS A 132 1.98 -7.16 -4.68
C HIS A 132 0.96 -7.58 -3.60
N ILE A 133 0.17 -6.64 -3.05
CA ILE A 133 -0.92 -6.95 -2.10
C ILE A 133 -1.90 -7.95 -2.72
N THR A 134 -2.31 -7.73 -3.96
CA THR A 134 -3.21 -8.61 -4.71
C THR A 134 -2.65 -10.02 -4.78
N LEU A 135 -1.38 -10.16 -5.18
CA LEU A 135 -0.70 -11.44 -5.28
C LEU A 135 -0.63 -12.14 -3.92
N LEU A 136 -0.27 -11.42 -2.86
CA LEU A 136 -0.14 -11.97 -1.50
C LEU A 136 -1.48 -12.49 -0.98
N ILE A 137 -2.57 -11.74 -1.17
CA ILE A 137 -3.90 -12.18 -0.77
C ILE A 137 -4.36 -13.39 -1.60
N LEU A 138 -4.14 -13.37 -2.92
CA LEU A 138 -4.45 -14.51 -3.79
C LEU A 138 -3.62 -15.77 -3.46
N LYS A 139 -2.41 -15.60 -2.94
CA LYS A 139 -1.52 -16.70 -2.53
C LYS A 139 -1.92 -17.23 -1.15
N LEU A 140 -1.99 -16.36 -0.16
CA LEU A 140 -1.99 -16.71 1.26
C LEU A 140 -3.35 -16.53 1.96
N GLY A 141 -4.30 -15.82 1.36
CA GLY A 141 -5.57 -15.47 2.01
C GLY A 141 -6.55 -16.62 2.19
N SER A 142 -7.59 -16.37 2.98
CA SER A 142 -8.75 -17.26 3.10
C SER A 142 -9.48 -17.40 1.75
N GLY A 143 -10.29 -18.46 1.59
CA GLY A 143 -11.11 -18.62 0.38
C GLY A 143 -12.00 -17.40 0.09
N THR A 144 -12.58 -16.81 1.14
CA THR A 144 -13.39 -15.59 1.06
C THR A 144 -12.57 -14.40 0.54
N ASN A 145 -11.36 -14.18 1.09
CA ASN A 145 -10.49 -13.07 0.68
C ASN A 145 -9.99 -13.23 -0.75
N LYS A 146 -9.60 -14.45 -1.11
CA LYS A 146 -9.22 -14.81 -2.48
C LYS A 146 -10.35 -14.52 -3.46
N ASN A 147 -11.59 -14.91 -3.13
CA ASN A 147 -12.75 -14.66 -3.98
C ASN A 147 -13.04 -13.17 -4.16
N LYS A 148 -13.04 -12.38 -3.07
CA LYS A 148 -13.22 -10.92 -3.13
C LYS A 148 -12.22 -10.27 -4.08
N VAL A 149 -10.93 -10.50 -3.84
CA VAL A 149 -9.86 -9.92 -4.67
C VAL A 149 -9.88 -10.46 -6.10
N ALA A 150 -10.11 -11.76 -6.30
CA ALA A 150 -10.14 -12.35 -7.63
C ALA A 150 -11.26 -11.78 -8.51
N ASN A 151 -12.41 -11.48 -7.91
CA ASN A 151 -13.55 -10.87 -8.60
C ASN A 151 -13.28 -9.39 -8.90
N SER A 152 -12.66 -8.64 -7.98
CA SER A 152 -12.40 -7.22 -8.19
C SER A 152 -11.32 -6.92 -9.24
N VAL A 153 -10.36 -7.82 -9.42
CA VAL A 153 -9.29 -7.63 -10.44
C VAL A 153 -9.61 -8.24 -11.80
N ILE A 154 -10.73 -8.96 -11.94
CA ILE A 154 -10.96 -9.83 -13.10
C ILE A 154 -10.98 -9.07 -14.42
N ASP A 155 -11.71 -7.97 -14.50
CA ASP A 155 -11.90 -7.26 -15.76
C ASP A 155 -10.64 -6.50 -16.16
N LYS A 156 -9.88 -6.02 -15.18
CA LYS A 156 -8.58 -5.40 -15.42
C LYS A 156 -7.55 -6.41 -15.88
N VAL A 157 -7.49 -7.57 -15.24
CA VAL A 157 -6.63 -8.67 -15.69
C VAL A 157 -6.97 -9.09 -17.12
N LYS A 158 -8.27 -9.17 -17.48
CA LYS A 158 -8.68 -9.39 -18.88
C LYS A 158 -8.18 -8.27 -19.81
N LYS A 159 -8.33 -7.00 -19.40
CA LYS A 159 -7.86 -5.83 -20.14
C LYS A 159 -6.36 -5.89 -20.43
N TYR A 160 -5.52 -6.18 -19.43
CA TYR A 160 -4.07 -6.33 -19.62
C TYR A 160 -3.66 -7.63 -20.31
N SER A 161 -4.56 -8.58 -20.49
CA SER A 161 -4.32 -9.78 -21.29
C SER A 161 -4.62 -9.55 -22.78
N ASP A 162 -5.18 -8.39 -23.15
CA ASP A 162 -5.42 -8.01 -24.55
C ASP A 162 -4.15 -7.38 -25.14
N ASP A 163 -3.49 -8.12 -26.04
CA ASP A 163 -2.27 -7.69 -26.74
C ASP A 163 -2.43 -6.29 -27.37
N LYS A 164 -3.61 -5.96 -27.91
CA LYS A 164 -3.86 -4.65 -28.53
C LYS A 164 -3.90 -3.53 -27.50
N TYR A 165 -4.51 -3.78 -26.35
CA TYR A 165 -4.48 -2.81 -25.25
C TYR A 165 -3.06 -2.62 -24.75
N MET A 166 -2.29 -3.71 -24.70
CA MET A 166 -0.91 -3.68 -24.26
C MET A 166 -0.02 -2.84 -25.19
N ASP A 167 -0.13 -3.04 -26.50
CA ASP A 167 0.59 -2.28 -27.53
C ASP A 167 0.24 -0.78 -27.50
N GLN A 168 -0.98 -0.43 -27.09
CA GLN A 168 -1.38 0.97 -26.92
C GLN A 168 -0.83 1.56 -25.61
N SER A 169 -0.75 0.75 -24.55
CA SER A 169 -0.25 1.19 -23.25
C SER A 169 1.28 1.38 -23.22
N SER A 170 2.03 0.66 -24.05
CA SER A 170 3.50 0.75 -24.13
C SER A 170 4.00 2.11 -24.60
N TYR A 171 3.15 2.91 -25.26
CA TYR A 171 3.46 4.29 -25.65
C TYR A 171 3.57 5.24 -24.46
N TRP A 172 3.08 4.87 -23.27
CA TRP A 172 2.93 5.79 -22.15
C TRP A 172 3.99 5.68 -21.05
N CYS A 173 4.89 4.69 -21.00
CA CYS A 173 5.80 4.53 -19.85
C CYS A 173 7.07 3.69 -20.10
N ASN A 174 8.20 4.19 -19.56
CA ASN A 174 9.57 3.63 -19.64
C ASN A 174 9.88 2.67 -18.45
N ARG A 175 10.78 1.68 -18.67
CA ARG A 175 11.49 0.70 -17.77
C ARG A 175 10.77 0.03 -16.57
N SER A 176 9.80 0.64 -15.87
CA SER A 176 9.12 0.02 -14.70
C SER A 176 8.06 -1.05 -15.04
N GLN A 177 7.76 -1.25 -16.33
CA GLN A 177 6.71 -2.18 -16.76
C GLN A 177 7.12 -3.66 -16.69
N SER A 178 8.38 -4.02 -16.90
CA SER A 178 8.81 -5.44 -16.88
C SER A 178 8.44 -6.13 -15.56
N LYS A 179 8.74 -5.50 -14.41
CA LYS A 179 8.33 -6.01 -13.09
C LYS A 179 6.80 -6.07 -12.91
N ARG A 180 6.03 -5.16 -13.53
CA ARG A 180 4.56 -5.21 -13.51
C ARG A 180 4.05 -6.37 -14.35
N PHE A 181 4.68 -6.65 -15.49
CA PHE A 181 4.34 -7.79 -16.34
C PHE A 181 4.58 -9.12 -15.64
N ASP A 182 5.73 -9.28 -14.99
CA ASP A 182 6.04 -10.47 -14.18
C ASP A 182 5.03 -10.69 -13.05
N LEU A 183 4.47 -9.61 -12.53
CA LEU A 183 3.52 -9.70 -11.43
C LEU A 183 2.10 -9.99 -11.92
N ILE A 184 1.63 -9.32 -12.98
CA ILE A 184 0.33 -9.58 -13.61
C ILE A 184 0.29 -11.02 -14.16
N SER A 185 1.37 -11.45 -14.81
CA SER A 185 1.56 -12.81 -15.29
C SER A 185 1.45 -13.84 -14.15
N THR A 186 2.15 -13.61 -13.05
CA THR A 186 2.11 -14.48 -11.86
C THR A 186 0.72 -14.52 -11.23
N ILE A 187 0.04 -13.37 -11.12
CA ILE A 187 -1.36 -13.28 -10.65
C ILE A 187 -2.26 -14.16 -11.54
N TRP A 188 -2.06 -14.09 -12.85
CA TRP A 188 -2.84 -14.87 -13.81
C TRP A 188 -2.61 -16.38 -13.68
N ALA A 189 -1.35 -16.81 -13.65
CA ALA A 189 -0.98 -18.22 -13.50
C ALA A 189 -1.54 -18.82 -12.20
N LYS A 190 -1.48 -18.08 -11.09
CA LYS A 190 -2.08 -18.52 -9.83
C LYS A 190 -3.59 -18.62 -9.90
N LYS A 191 -4.28 -17.67 -10.55
CA LYS A 191 -5.74 -17.71 -10.73
C LYS A 191 -6.20 -18.89 -11.59
N VAL A 192 -5.51 -19.17 -12.70
CA VAL A 192 -5.79 -20.32 -13.58
C VAL A 192 -5.68 -21.64 -12.81
N ASN A 193 -4.70 -21.76 -11.93
CA ASN A 193 -4.54 -22.95 -11.07
C ASN A 193 -5.54 -23.00 -9.92
N PHE A 194 -6.03 -21.85 -9.44
CA PHE A 194 -6.95 -21.75 -8.31
C PHE A 194 -8.41 -22.05 -8.68
N PHE A 195 -8.83 -21.81 -9.93
CA PHE A 195 -10.17 -22.16 -10.41
C PHE A 195 -10.13 -23.00 -11.71
N PRO A 196 -10.02 -24.33 -11.61
CA PRO A 196 -10.08 -25.22 -12.78
C PRO A 196 -11.40 -25.09 -13.57
N SER A 197 -12.51 -24.77 -12.89
CA SER A 197 -13.81 -24.50 -13.52
C SER A 197 -13.80 -23.24 -14.39
N PHE A 198 -12.97 -22.25 -14.06
CA PHE A 198 -12.80 -21.02 -14.82
C PHE A 198 -12.04 -21.23 -16.12
N ALA A 199 -11.01 -22.08 -16.11
CA ALA A 199 -10.26 -22.44 -17.32
C ALA A 199 -11.18 -23.01 -18.42
N ASN A 200 -12.21 -23.76 -18.02
CA ASN A 200 -13.23 -24.29 -18.93
C ASN A 200 -14.22 -23.23 -19.44
N GLN A 201 -14.49 -22.17 -18.67
CA GLN A 201 -15.44 -21.12 -19.05
C GLN A 201 -14.85 -20.13 -20.08
N PHE A 202 -13.53 -19.98 -20.16
CA PHE A 202 -12.91 -18.86 -20.89
C PHE A 202 -12.14 -19.19 -22.18
N ARG A 203 -12.09 -20.46 -22.65
CA ARG A 203 -11.54 -20.87 -23.98
C ARG A 203 -10.42 -19.98 -24.54
N PHE A 204 -9.30 -19.87 -23.82
CA PHE A 204 -8.13 -19.14 -24.33
C PHE A 204 -7.37 -19.97 -25.38
N LYS A 205 -6.77 -19.29 -26.37
CA LYS A 205 -6.00 -19.96 -27.42
C LYS A 205 -4.62 -20.39 -26.86
N PRO A 206 -4.20 -21.66 -27.03
CA PRO A 206 -2.96 -22.21 -26.45
C PRO A 206 -1.66 -21.43 -26.77
N ARG A 207 -1.63 -20.69 -27.88
CA ARG A 207 -0.44 -19.95 -28.35
C ARG A 207 0.03 -18.84 -27.41
N GLN A 208 -0.88 -18.20 -26.67
CA GLN A 208 -0.53 -17.08 -25.76
C GLN A 208 0.15 -17.58 -24.48
N TYR A 209 -0.21 -18.77 -23.99
CA TYR A 209 0.42 -19.39 -22.82
C TYR A 209 1.87 -19.81 -23.08
N THR A 210 2.19 -20.21 -24.33
CA THR A 210 3.52 -20.71 -24.68
C THR A 210 4.56 -19.60 -24.81
N TYR A 211 4.22 -18.48 -25.47
CA TYR A 211 5.12 -17.32 -25.58
C TYR A 211 5.46 -16.73 -24.21
N PHE A 212 4.46 -16.69 -23.34
CA PHE A 212 4.57 -16.22 -21.97
C PHE A 212 5.46 -17.10 -21.08
N MET A 213 5.30 -18.43 -21.15
CA MET A 213 6.16 -19.36 -20.40
C MET A 213 7.60 -19.40 -20.92
N ILE A 214 7.81 -19.12 -22.21
CA ILE A 214 9.14 -18.99 -22.81
C ILE A 214 9.80 -17.70 -22.31
N TRP A 215 9.10 -16.56 -22.33
CA TRP A 215 9.62 -15.28 -21.84
C TRP A 215 9.98 -15.32 -20.34
N MET A 216 9.13 -15.91 -19.49
CA MET A 216 9.44 -16.11 -18.06
C MET A 216 10.64 -17.03 -17.81
N LYS A 217 10.87 -18.04 -18.67
CA LYS A 217 12.03 -18.95 -18.53
C LYS A 217 13.34 -18.30 -18.94
N THR A 218 13.32 -17.46 -19.96
CA THR A 218 14.53 -16.74 -20.42
C THR A 218 14.92 -15.67 -19.41
N TYR A 219 13.95 -14.96 -18.83
CA TYR A 219 14.21 -13.82 -17.94
C TYR A 219 14.65 -14.23 -16.51
N VAL A 220 14.12 -15.33 -15.95
CA VAL A 220 14.60 -15.90 -14.67
C VAL A 220 16.03 -16.45 -14.80
N TYR A 221 16.50 -16.72 -16.02
CA TYR A 221 17.87 -17.15 -16.30
C TYR A 221 18.83 -15.96 -16.32
N GLU A 222 18.41 -14.81 -16.88
CA GLU A 222 19.22 -13.58 -16.95
C GLU A 222 19.42 -12.92 -15.56
N GLN A 223 18.42 -12.95 -14.65
CA GLN A 223 18.60 -12.43 -13.28
C GLN A 223 19.56 -13.25 -12.40
N LYS A 224 19.90 -14.48 -12.79
CA LYS A 224 20.91 -15.26 -12.06
C LYS A 224 22.34 -14.93 -12.48
N GLU A 225 22.53 -14.31 -13.64
CA GLU A 225 23.86 -13.91 -14.11
C GLU A 225 24.25 -12.53 -13.56
N ASP A 226 23.28 -11.61 -13.34
CA ASP A 226 23.57 -10.29 -12.76
C ASP A 226 23.88 -10.31 -11.24
N ASP A 227 23.46 -11.35 -10.50
CA ASP A 227 23.75 -11.49 -9.05
C ASP A 227 25.13 -12.14 -8.76
N GLU A 228 25.87 -12.59 -9.79
CA GLU A 228 27.19 -13.25 -9.64
C GLU A 228 28.39 -12.39 -10.10
N GLU A 229 28.19 -11.15 -10.59
CA GLU A 229 29.28 -10.29 -11.15
C GLU A 229 29.58 -8.97 -10.38
N GLU A 230 29.18 -8.80 -9.12
CA GLU A 230 29.61 -7.65 -8.28
C GLU A 230 30.44 -8.09 -7.04
N GLU A 231 31.46 -8.92 -7.25
CA GLU A 231 32.62 -8.98 -6.35
C GLU A 231 33.85 -8.43 -7.10
N ASP A 232 34.59 -7.53 -6.43
CA ASP A 232 35.88 -6.92 -6.81
C ASP A 232 35.82 -5.56 -7.52
N ASP A 233 35.82 -4.45 -6.76
CA ASP A 233 36.98 -3.55 -6.62
C ASP A 233 36.66 -2.39 -5.64
N TYR A 234 37.08 -2.51 -4.38
CA TYR A 234 37.12 -1.39 -3.44
C TYR A 234 38.57 -0.91 -3.35
N GLU A 235 38.97 0.01 -4.22
CA GLU A 235 40.18 0.80 -4.01
C GLU A 235 39.90 1.83 -2.89
N GLU A 236 40.73 1.75 -1.86
CA GLU A 236 40.78 2.58 -0.66
C GLU A 236 41.32 3.96 -1.05
N GLU A 237 40.45 4.94 -1.30
CA GLU A 237 40.87 6.34 -1.49
C GLU A 237 41.01 7.06 -0.14
N GLU A 238 42.19 7.69 0.00
CA GLU A 238 42.75 8.30 1.19
C GLU A 238 41.96 9.53 1.70
N GLU A 239 42.20 9.80 2.98
CA GLU A 239 41.68 10.86 3.81
C GLU A 239 41.98 12.26 3.23
N ASP A 240 40.94 13.05 2.94
CA ASP A 240 41.06 14.50 2.77
C ASP A 240 40.54 15.23 4.03
N ASP A 241 41.52 15.85 4.69
CA ASP A 241 41.49 16.71 5.87
C ASP A 241 40.80 18.04 5.52
N TYR A 242 39.59 18.27 6.06
CA TYR A 242 38.89 19.56 5.92
C TYR A 242 39.05 20.35 7.22
N GLU A 243 39.92 21.35 7.16
CA GLU A 243 40.15 22.36 8.20
C GLU A 243 38.85 23.12 8.54
N GLU A 244 38.55 23.19 9.84
CA GLU A 244 37.54 24.07 10.44
C GLU A 244 37.94 25.54 10.22
N GLU A 245 37.17 26.29 9.43
CA GLU A 245 37.20 27.75 9.48
C GLU A 245 36.17 28.23 10.50
N GLU A 246 36.70 28.76 11.62
CA GLU A 246 36.00 29.58 12.59
C GLU A 246 35.78 30.97 11.96
N ASP A 247 34.53 31.29 11.61
CA ASP A 247 34.12 32.67 11.35
C ASP A 247 33.44 33.21 12.62
N ASP A 248 34.24 33.95 13.38
CA ASP A 248 33.86 34.87 14.44
C ASP A 248 33.06 36.06 13.87
N ASP A 249 32.07 36.48 14.68
CA ASP A 249 31.61 37.85 14.93
C ASP A 249 31.28 38.78 13.74
N ASP A 250 30.02 39.22 13.69
CA ASP A 250 29.76 40.66 13.78
C ASP A 250 28.33 40.93 14.29
N ASP A 251 28.30 41.60 15.44
CA ASP A 251 27.18 42.34 16.00
C ASP A 251 26.63 43.36 14.98
N GLU A 252 25.33 43.57 14.94
CA GLU A 252 24.76 44.91 14.84
C GLU A 252 23.29 44.89 15.28
N ASP A 253 23.07 45.48 16.46
CA ASP A 253 21.79 45.99 16.93
C ASP A 253 21.15 46.88 15.86
N GLU A 254 19.82 46.83 15.71
CA GLU A 254 19.03 48.05 15.54
C GLU A 254 17.57 47.80 15.95
N ASP A 255 17.15 48.63 16.89
CA ASP A 255 15.80 48.88 17.38
C ASP A 255 14.86 49.38 16.25
N ASP A 256 13.63 49.70 16.65
CA ASP A 256 12.57 50.41 15.91
C ASP A 256 11.66 49.48 15.08
N ASP A 257 10.33 49.57 15.13
CA ASP A 257 9.43 50.49 15.80
C ASP A 257 8.03 49.86 15.75
N ASP A 258 7.14 50.41 16.58
CA ASP A 258 5.70 50.25 16.56
C ASP A 258 5.09 50.18 15.15
N ASP A 259 4.06 49.35 14.95
CA ASP A 259 2.93 49.70 14.08
C ASP A 259 1.70 48.85 14.47
N GLU A 260 0.78 49.55 15.16
CA GLU A 260 -0.67 49.67 14.94
C GLU A 260 -1.43 48.35 14.62
N GLU A 261 -2.22 47.82 15.56
CA GLU A 261 -3.67 48.11 15.68
C GLU A 261 -4.33 48.49 14.35
N ASP A 262 -4.91 47.49 13.67
CA ASP A 262 -6.10 47.72 12.84
C ASP A 262 -7.13 46.63 13.15
N ASP A 263 -8.22 47.13 13.73
CA ASP A 263 -9.56 46.56 13.72
C ASP A 263 -9.94 46.16 12.30
N ASP A 264 -10.64 45.03 12.13
CA ASP A 264 -11.75 44.96 11.19
C ASP A 264 -12.70 43.85 11.65
N ASP A 265 -13.78 44.33 12.26
CA ASP A 265 -15.08 43.69 12.35
C ASP A 265 -15.55 43.27 10.95
N ASP A 266 -15.83 41.98 10.75
CA ASP A 266 -16.78 41.54 9.73
C ASP A 266 -17.80 40.62 10.40
N GLU A 267 -18.75 41.27 11.07
CA GLU A 267 -20.09 40.75 11.33
C GLU A 267 -20.84 40.65 9.99
N ASP A 268 -20.83 39.47 9.35
CA ASP A 268 -21.84 39.13 8.35
C ASP A 268 -22.89 38.21 9.00
N GLU A 269 -23.85 38.86 9.64
CA GLU A 269 -25.24 38.39 9.70
C GLU A 269 -25.86 38.51 8.31
N ASP A 270 -26.55 37.46 7.85
CA ASP A 270 -27.74 37.48 6.97
C ASP A 270 -28.04 35.98 6.65
N ASP A 271 -28.97 35.35 7.38
CA ASP A 271 -30.41 35.29 7.05
C ASP A 271 -30.68 34.98 5.57
N ASP A 272 -31.15 33.77 5.29
CA ASP A 272 -32.14 33.48 4.24
C ASP A 272 -32.66 32.03 4.42
N ASP A 273 -33.75 31.95 5.19
CA ASP A 273 -35.09 31.46 4.80
C ASP A 273 -35.28 30.32 3.77
N GLU A 274 -36.48 29.74 3.91
CA GLU A 274 -37.21 28.78 3.05
C GLU A 274 -37.11 27.33 3.55
N GLU A 275 -37.94 26.93 4.53
CA GLU A 275 -39.38 26.60 4.40
C GLU A 275 -39.70 25.58 3.29
N ASP A 276 -40.25 24.45 3.76
CA ASP A 276 -41.30 23.63 3.17
C ASP A 276 -41.34 23.41 1.65
N ASP A 277 -41.21 22.13 1.27
CA ASP A 277 -42.19 21.53 0.36
C ASP A 277 -42.40 20.06 0.72
N ASP A 278 -43.55 19.83 1.36
CA ASP A 278 -44.31 18.59 1.27
C ASP A 278 -44.51 18.22 -0.20
N ASP A 279 -44.19 16.99 -0.58
CA ASP A 279 -44.93 16.30 -1.63
C ASP A 279 -45.05 14.82 -1.24
N ASP A 280 -46.16 14.56 -0.54
CA ASP A 280 -46.98 13.37 -0.76
C ASP A 280 -47.04 13.05 -2.26
N GLU A 281 -47.00 11.75 -2.62
CA GLU A 281 -48.08 11.14 -3.41
C GLU A 281 -47.72 9.70 -3.81
N GLU A 282 -48.52 8.81 -3.24
CA GLU A 282 -49.22 7.69 -3.89
C GLU A 282 -48.46 6.42 -4.26
N GLU A 283 -48.86 5.37 -3.52
CA GLU A 283 -49.31 4.08 -4.01
C GLU A 283 -49.29 3.88 -5.54
N ASP A 284 -48.64 2.81 -6.01
CA ASP A 284 -49.41 1.95 -6.89
C ASP A 284 -49.00 0.47 -6.86
N ASP A 285 -50.07 -0.28 -6.97
CA ASP A 285 -50.29 -1.69 -6.78
C ASP A 285 -49.61 -2.61 -7.82
N CYS A 286 -49.66 -3.90 -7.49
CA CYS A 286 -49.78 -5.01 -8.43
C CYS A 286 -48.53 -5.46 -9.20
N TYR A 287 -47.97 -6.63 -8.82
CA TYR A 287 -48.15 -7.83 -9.64
C TYR A 287 -47.93 -9.08 -8.78
N GLN A 288 -49.03 -9.58 -8.22
CA GLN A 288 -49.19 -11.03 -8.06
C GLN A 288 -49.17 -11.65 -9.46
N CYS A 289 -48.32 -12.64 -9.67
CA CYS A 289 -48.52 -13.61 -10.74
C CYS A 289 -48.27 -15.03 -10.21
N PRO A 290 -49.06 -16.01 -10.70
CA PRO A 290 -49.55 -17.11 -9.90
C PRO A 290 -48.71 -18.38 -10.06
N LEU A 291 -48.88 -19.25 -9.06
CA LEU A 291 -48.69 -20.69 -9.19
C LEU A 291 -49.48 -21.25 -10.39
N GLU A 292 -48.78 -21.89 -11.31
CA GLU A 292 -49.37 -22.97 -12.13
C GLU A 292 -48.58 -24.26 -11.89
N GLU A 293 -49.18 -25.13 -11.08
CA GLU A 293 -49.10 -26.56 -11.29
C GLU A 293 -49.86 -26.90 -12.58
N GLN A 294 -49.29 -27.74 -13.47
CA GLN A 294 -49.84 -29.08 -13.77
C GLN A 294 -49.21 -29.76 -15.00
N LYS A 295 -48.83 -31.03 -14.75
CA LYS A 295 -49.11 -32.25 -15.55
C LYS A 295 -48.25 -32.64 -16.77
N ASN A 296 -47.77 -33.89 -16.64
CA ASN A 296 -47.71 -34.97 -17.63
C ASN A 296 -46.68 -34.85 -18.77
N TYR A 297 -45.59 -35.63 -18.67
CA TYR A 297 -45.38 -36.88 -19.43
C TYR A 297 -44.31 -37.74 -18.75
#